data_AF-A0A024UUY5-F1
#
_entry.id   AF-A0A024UUY5-F1
#
_cell.length_a   1.000
_cell.length_b   1.000
_cell.length_c   1.000
_cell.angle_alpha   90.00
_cell.angle_beta   90.00
_cell.angle_gamma   90.00
#
_symmetry.space_group_name_H-M   'P 1'
#
loop_
_entity.id
_entity.type
_entity.pdbx_description
1 polymer ?
#
loop_
_entity_poly.entity_id
_entity_poly.type
_entity_poly.pdbx_seq_one_letter_code
_entity_poly.pdbx_strand_id
1 'polypeptide(L)'
;MPAWASSRLASSSQMPPLSTFTRCRYSTSLQIQWIWCLPACKTRYFDLLDRFMSDRTSCDQWEDENRRLLIALIATNTAVFGMWKVAQRHPGLAKFMWTHFACSFHGVASEKRVHTLLTSAFSHQTPLHFGINMFMLWHFGSAVLPPTDHRSPFRRQSISDASWFKSVVKQFHYAVHEPRSLNSREFTKLYFTSAIASSVLSAVVSGLRGMGHVYSIGASGAVFGILTTYCLMHPDRELLLYGMLPLSADEMLKLSVLINGIGSVMQHAKHRALSAVVPSVDFVGHLGGQAAAYAIVPK
;
A
#
# COMPACT_ATOMS: atom_id res chain seq x y z
N MET A 1 38.10 -45.14 29.80
CA MET A 1 37.02 -44.15 29.61
C MET A 1 37.58 -42.79 30.02
N PRO A 2 37.71 -41.82 29.11
CA PRO A 2 38.65 -40.72 29.30
C PRO A 2 38.04 -39.53 30.06
N ALA A 3 38.92 -38.84 30.79
CA ALA A 3 38.73 -37.54 31.42
C ALA A 3 39.55 -36.49 30.68
N TRP A 4 38.96 -35.35 30.28
CA TRP A 4 39.65 -34.11 29.84
C TRP A 4 38.70 -32.94 30.16
N ALA A 5 39.01 -32.04 31.10
CA ALA A 5 39.98 -30.93 31.07
C ALA A 5 39.38 -29.63 30.50
N SER A 6 39.50 -28.58 31.31
CA SER A 6 39.18 -27.19 31.04
C SER A 6 40.21 -26.54 30.10
N SER A 7 39.78 -25.53 29.33
CA SER A 7 40.67 -24.41 28.97
C SER A 7 39.87 -23.18 28.52
N ARG A 8 40.45 -22.03 28.83
CA ARG A 8 39.99 -20.67 28.53
C ARG A 8 41.10 -20.04 27.67
N LEU A 9 40.73 -19.16 26.73
CA LEU A 9 41.48 -18.03 26.13
C LEU A 9 41.73 -18.04 24.60
N ALA A 10 41.18 -16.97 23.99
CA ALA A 10 41.78 -16.00 23.07
C ALA A 10 42.01 -16.30 21.55
N SER A 11 41.31 -15.46 20.76
CA SER A 11 41.68 -14.80 19.50
C SER A 11 42.12 -15.61 18.28
N SER A 12 41.33 -15.57 17.20
CA SER A 12 41.75 -14.98 15.92
C SER A 12 40.61 -14.95 14.91
N SER A 13 40.55 -13.85 14.17
CA SER A 13 39.71 -13.54 13.03
C SER A 13 40.11 -14.37 11.80
N GLN A 14 39.21 -15.18 11.22
CA GLN A 14 39.32 -15.61 9.81
C GLN A 14 37.94 -15.80 9.16
N MET A 15 37.69 -15.03 8.09
CA MET A 15 36.62 -15.27 7.11
C MET A 15 36.95 -16.51 6.26
N PRO A 16 35.96 -17.27 5.76
CA PRO A 16 36.23 -18.33 4.79
C PRO A 16 36.54 -17.76 3.39
N PRO A 17 37.39 -18.43 2.59
CA PRO A 17 37.97 -17.90 1.36
C PRO A 17 37.03 -17.93 0.15
N LEU A 18 37.22 -16.94 -0.72
CA LEU A 18 36.63 -16.81 -2.06
C LEU A 18 37.42 -17.63 -3.08
N SER A 19 37.01 -18.86 -3.39
CA SER A 19 37.23 -19.49 -4.71
C SER A 19 36.64 -20.91 -4.78
N THR A 20 35.50 -21.05 -5.44
CA THR A 20 35.19 -22.26 -6.23
C THR A 20 34.15 -21.87 -7.28
N PHE A 21 34.65 -21.34 -8.39
CA PHE A 21 33.90 -21.19 -9.63
C PHE A 21 33.77 -22.58 -10.27
N THR A 22 32.55 -23.11 -10.35
CA THR A 22 32.25 -24.19 -11.30
C THR A 22 31.09 -23.76 -12.18
N ARG A 23 31.44 -23.46 -13.43
CA ARG A 23 30.54 -23.26 -14.58
C ARG A 23 29.57 -24.44 -14.67
N CYS A 24 28.27 -24.18 -14.75
CA CYS A 24 27.36 -25.08 -15.45
C CYS A 24 26.53 -24.29 -16.46
N ARG A 25 26.57 -24.78 -17.70
CA ARG A 25 26.05 -24.17 -18.93
C ARG A 25 24.61 -24.66 -19.15
N TYR A 26 23.78 -23.78 -19.70
CA TYR A 26 22.34 -23.86 -19.95
C TYR A 26 21.77 -25.19 -20.50
N SER A 27 20.56 -25.55 -20.03
CA SER A 27 19.52 -26.19 -20.85
C SER A 27 18.14 -25.68 -20.44
N THR A 28 17.32 -25.43 -21.46
CA THR A 28 16.09 -24.65 -21.54
C THR A 28 14.83 -25.44 -21.19
N SER A 29 13.91 -24.87 -20.39
CA SER A 29 12.45 -24.83 -20.68
C SER A 29 11.60 -24.43 -19.46
N LEU A 30 11.22 -23.15 -19.38
CA LEU A 30 9.90 -22.61 -19.01
C LEU A 30 10.04 -21.11 -18.74
N GLN A 31 9.86 -20.33 -19.80
CA GLN A 31 9.94 -18.87 -19.82
C GLN A 31 8.79 -18.24 -19.02
N ILE A 32 9.12 -17.53 -17.95
CA ILE A 32 8.38 -16.34 -17.50
C ILE A 32 9.27 -15.14 -17.82
N GLN A 33 9.38 -14.85 -19.11
CA GLN A 33 10.20 -13.81 -19.69
C GLN A 33 9.32 -12.93 -20.59
N TRP A 34 8.41 -12.15 -20.01
CA TRP A 34 7.57 -11.23 -20.82
C TRP A 34 7.27 -9.84 -20.21
N ILE A 35 7.91 -9.40 -19.12
CA ILE A 35 7.61 -8.06 -18.56
C ILE A 35 8.79 -7.07 -18.56
N TRP A 36 10.02 -7.48 -18.90
CA TRP A 36 11.20 -6.63 -18.66
C TRP A 36 12.13 -6.36 -19.84
N CYS A 37 11.65 -6.45 -21.09
CA CYS A 37 12.45 -6.05 -22.25
C CYS A 37 11.78 -4.92 -23.04
N LEU A 38 11.90 -3.68 -22.55
CA LEU A 38 11.85 -2.48 -23.40
C LEU A 38 12.88 -1.46 -22.88
N PRO A 39 14.08 -1.39 -23.48
CA PRO A 39 15.09 -0.36 -23.19
C PRO A 39 14.59 1.07 -23.50
N ALA A 40 13.53 1.20 -24.28
CA ALA A 40 12.94 2.48 -24.71
C ALA A 40 12.14 3.23 -23.63
N CYS A 41 11.89 2.62 -22.46
CA CYS A 41 11.02 3.22 -21.43
C CYS A 41 11.75 4.14 -20.44
N LYS A 42 13.08 4.11 -20.37
CA LYS A 42 13.86 4.96 -19.44
C LYS A 42 13.89 6.44 -19.86
N THR A 43 13.93 6.73 -21.15
CA THR A 43 14.05 8.11 -21.66
C THR A 43 12.72 8.86 -21.56
N ARG A 44 11.61 8.18 -21.88
CA ARG A 44 10.27 8.78 -21.90
C ARG A 44 9.72 9.20 -20.52
N TYR A 45 10.15 8.54 -19.44
CA TYR A 45 9.65 8.86 -18.09
C TYR A 45 10.22 10.18 -17.56
N PHE A 46 11.52 10.43 -17.81
CA PHE A 46 12.16 11.69 -17.45
C PHE A 46 11.73 12.83 -18.37
N ASP A 47 11.57 12.57 -19.68
CA ASP A 47 11.01 13.57 -20.63
C ASP A 47 9.55 13.95 -20.30
N LEU A 48 8.76 13.01 -19.76
CA LEU A 48 7.40 13.28 -19.27
C LEU A 48 7.40 14.11 -17.99
N LEU A 49 8.32 13.84 -17.07
CA LEU A 49 8.50 14.64 -15.84
C LEU A 49 9.00 16.06 -16.15
N ASP A 50 9.93 16.23 -17.10
CA ASP A 50 10.42 17.55 -17.50
C ASP A 50 9.36 18.35 -18.28
N ARG A 51 8.57 17.71 -19.15
CA ARG A 51 7.40 18.36 -19.77
C ARG A 51 6.31 18.71 -18.75
N PHE A 52 6.13 17.89 -17.71
CA PHE A 52 5.20 18.16 -16.61
C PHE A 52 5.63 19.35 -15.74
N MET A 53 6.94 19.60 -15.62
CA MET A 53 7.47 20.76 -14.90
C MET A 53 7.62 22.04 -15.76
N SER A 54 7.68 21.91 -17.10
CA SER A 54 8.03 23.01 -18.01
C SER A 54 6.85 23.83 -18.55
N ASP A 55 5.61 23.31 -18.55
CA ASP A 55 4.48 24.00 -19.19
C ASP A 55 3.53 24.61 -18.15
N ARG A 56 3.73 25.90 -17.85
CA ARG A 56 2.88 26.66 -16.92
C ARG A 56 1.54 27.07 -17.52
N THR A 57 1.34 26.93 -18.82
CA THR A 57 0.11 27.37 -19.52
C THR A 57 -0.92 26.25 -19.73
N SER A 58 -0.50 24.99 -19.69
CA SER A 58 -1.39 23.81 -19.78
C SER A 58 -1.93 23.35 -18.41
N CYS A 59 -1.38 23.86 -17.31
CA CYS A 59 -1.74 23.47 -15.96
C CYS A 59 -3.20 23.84 -15.62
N ASP A 60 -3.69 24.97 -16.15
CA ASP A 60 -5.02 25.55 -15.86
C ASP A 60 -6.21 24.66 -16.29
N GLN A 61 -5.99 23.75 -17.25
CA GLN A 61 -7.02 22.87 -17.81
C GLN A 61 -7.14 21.51 -17.08
N TRP A 62 -6.19 21.22 -16.18
CA TRP A 62 -6.10 19.98 -15.38
C TRP A 62 -6.34 20.22 -13.88
N GLU A 63 -6.73 21.44 -13.48
CA GLU A 63 -6.79 21.90 -12.08
C GLU A 63 -8.04 21.47 -11.32
N ASP A 64 -8.32 20.18 -11.31
CA ASP A 64 -9.30 19.67 -10.36
C ASP A 64 -8.64 19.48 -8.97
N GLU A 65 -9.06 20.27 -7.97
CA GLU A 65 -8.52 20.22 -6.60
C GLU A 65 -8.58 18.82 -5.99
N ASN A 66 -9.71 18.14 -6.21
CA ASN A 66 -9.97 16.79 -5.72
C ASN A 66 -8.99 15.76 -6.32
N ARG A 67 -8.74 15.86 -7.62
CA ARG A 67 -7.76 15.02 -8.32
C ARG A 67 -6.32 15.35 -7.92
N ARG A 68 -6.00 16.63 -7.72
CA ARG A 68 -4.69 17.05 -7.20
C ARG A 68 -4.39 16.40 -5.86
N LEU A 69 -5.38 16.29 -4.97
CA LEU A 69 -5.24 15.61 -3.69
C LEU A 69 -4.91 14.11 -3.87
N LEU A 70 -5.65 13.39 -4.71
CA LEU A 70 -5.38 11.96 -4.98
C LEU A 70 -3.99 11.75 -5.58
N ILE A 71 -3.60 12.58 -6.56
CA ILE A 71 -2.27 12.55 -7.19
C ILE A 71 -1.19 12.86 -6.15
N ALA A 72 -1.39 13.84 -5.27
CA ALA A 72 -0.44 14.19 -4.22
C ALA A 72 -0.22 13.02 -3.25
N LEU A 73 -1.28 12.31 -2.84
CA LEU A 73 -1.18 11.12 -1.99
C LEU A 73 -0.41 9.99 -2.69
N ILE A 74 -0.72 9.72 -3.97
CA ILE A 74 -0.03 8.69 -4.77
C ILE A 74 1.45 9.06 -4.98
N ALA A 75 1.73 10.32 -5.32
CA ALA A 75 3.09 10.82 -5.53
C ALA A 75 3.92 10.71 -4.24
N THR A 76 3.34 11.07 -3.09
CA THR A 76 3.99 10.94 -1.78
C THR A 76 4.32 9.47 -1.46
N ASN A 77 3.36 8.57 -1.65
CA ASN A 77 3.59 7.12 -1.48
C ASN A 77 4.67 6.60 -2.44
N THR A 78 4.69 7.09 -3.68
CA THR A 78 5.68 6.71 -4.70
C THR A 78 7.09 7.16 -4.29
N ALA A 79 7.24 8.39 -3.80
CA ALA A 79 8.50 8.92 -3.30
C ALA A 79 9.01 8.11 -2.10
N VAL A 80 8.16 7.84 -1.13
CA VAL A 80 8.50 7.03 0.06
C VAL A 80 8.86 5.59 -0.33
N PHE A 81 8.13 4.98 -1.26
CA PHE A 81 8.47 3.67 -1.82
C PHE A 81 9.85 3.68 -2.51
N GLY A 82 10.14 4.72 -3.29
CA GLY A 82 11.46 4.93 -3.89
C GLY A 82 12.56 5.01 -2.83
N MET A 83 12.35 5.76 -1.75
CA MET A 83 13.28 5.82 -0.62
C MET A 83 13.50 4.45 0.02
N TRP A 84 12.46 3.63 0.20
CA TRP A 84 12.60 2.25 0.66
C TRP A 84 13.46 1.39 -0.28
N LYS A 85 13.38 1.58 -1.61
CA LYS A 85 14.22 0.86 -2.58
C LYS A 85 15.68 1.30 -2.57
N VAL A 86 15.94 2.58 -2.38
CA VAL A 86 17.29 3.10 -2.20
C VAL A 86 17.86 2.61 -0.86
N ALA A 87 17.05 2.62 0.21
CA ALA A 87 17.43 2.18 1.55
C ALA A 87 17.97 0.74 1.59
N GLN A 88 17.49 -0.15 0.72
CA GLN A 88 18.00 -1.53 0.62
C GLN A 88 19.51 -1.62 0.31
N ARG A 89 20.09 -0.57 -0.28
CA ARG A 89 21.52 -0.50 -0.61
C ARG A 89 22.32 0.38 0.35
N HIS A 90 21.65 1.13 1.23
CA HIS A 90 22.28 2.12 2.10
C HIS A 90 21.86 1.93 3.57
N PRO A 91 22.72 1.34 4.43
CA PRO A 91 22.36 1.00 5.81
C PRO A 91 21.89 2.20 6.67
N GLY A 92 22.49 3.38 6.49
CA GLY A 92 22.08 4.59 7.20
C GLY A 92 20.66 5.04 6.84
N LEU A 93 20.32 4.99 5.54
CA LEU A 93 18.97 5.29 5.07
C LEU A 93 17.97 4.21 5.49
N ALA A 94 18.36 2.93 5.48
CA ALA A 94 17.53 1.85 6.03
C ALA A 94 17.17 2.10 7.50
N LYS A 95 18.17 2.44 8.33
CA LYS A 95 17.93 2.81 9.74
C LYS A 95 16.95 3.98 9.82
N PHE A 96 17.17 5.04 9.05
CA PHE A 96 16.27 6.19 9.01
C PHE A 96 14.82 5.79 8.64
N MET A 97 14.62 4.98 7.59
CA MET A 97 13.29 4.54 7.17
C MET A 97 12.61 3.68 8.24
N TRP A 98 13.32 2.74 8.88
CA TRP A 98 12.76 1.95 9.99
C TRP A 98 12.48 2.79 11.24
N THR A 99 13.22 3.87 11.47
CA THR A 99 12.99 4.78 12.59
C THR A 99 11.83 5.74 12.34
N HIS A 100 11.67 6.25 11.12
CA HIS A 100 10.73 7.35 10.85
C HIS A 100 9.53 6.98 10.00
N PHE A 101 9.54 5.81 9.34
CA PHE A 101 8.54 5.41 8.35
C PHE A 101 7.95 4.01 8.62
N ALA A 102 8.24 3.43 9.79
CA ALA A 102 7.67 2.18 10.26
C ALA A 102 7.10 2.36 11.66
N CYS A 103 5.84 1.95 11.86
CA CYS A 103 5.15 2.09 13.14
C CYS A 103 5.28 0.81 13.95
N SER A 104 5.62 0.90 15.23
CA SER A 104 5.56 -0.23 16.17
C SER A 104 5.14 0.26 17.55
N PHE A 105 4.60 -0.64 18.38
CA PHE A 105 4.22 -0.27 19.75
C PHE A 105 5.41 0.26 20.55
N HIS A 106 6.56 -0.42 20.49
CA HIS A 106 7.77 0.02 21.19
C HIS A 106 8.25 1.39 20.70
N GLY A 107 8.20 1.63 19.39
CA GLY A 107 8.56 2.92 18.81
C GLY A 107 7.67 4.05 19.31
N VAL A 108 6.36 3.81 19.41
CA VAL A 108 5.39 4.83 19.87
C VAL A 108 5.42 5.00 21.39
N ALA A 109 5.32 3.90 22.15
CA ALA A 109 5.16 3.93 23.60
C ALA A 109 6.46 4.20 24.36
N SER A 110 7.57 3.59 23.93
CA SER A 110 8.86 3.68 24.64
C SER A 110 9.76 4.77 24.05
N GLU A 111 9.83 4.86 22.72
CA GLU A 111 10.73 5.81 22.02
C GLU A 111 10.04 7.14 21.64
N LYS A 112 8.75 7.30 21.97
CA LYS A 112 7.94 8.52 21.72
C LYS A 112 7.88 8.94 20.23
N ARG A 113 8.06 7.99 19.30
CA ARG A 113 8.01 8.24 17.85
C ARG A 113 6.58 8.34 17.33
N VAL A 114 5.78 9.24 17.89
CA VAL A 114 4.34 9.37 17.56
C VAL A 114 4.09 9.72 16.09
N HIS A 115 5.05 10.37 15.41
CA HIS A 115 4.95 10.66 13.98
C HIS A 115 4.83 9.39 13.13
N THR A 116 5.35 8.25 13.60
CA THR A 116 5.26 6.98 12.86
C THR A 116 3.84 6.47 12.73
N LEU A 117 2.90 6.94 13.56
CA LEU A 117 1.47 6.62 13.40
C LEU A 117 0.91 7.11 12.06
N LEU A 118 1.48 8.19 11.54
CA LEU A 118 1.07 8.77 10.26
C LEU A 118 2.03 8.39 9.12
N THR A 119 3.34 8.53 9.33
CA THR A 119 4.32 8.33 8.25
C THR A 119 4.42 6.86 7.81
N SER A 120 4.08 5.89 8.66
CA SER A 120 3.97 4.47 8.28
C SER A 120 2.92 4.23 7.19
N ALA A 121 1.88 5.08 7.12
CA ALA A 121 0.82 4.97 6.14
C ALA A 121 1.31 5.26 4.72
N PHE A 122 2.48 5.89 4.55
CA PHE A 122 3.06 6.17 3.23
C PHE A 122 4.07 5.11 2.78
N SER A 123 4.34 4.11 3.61
CA SER A 123 5.46 3.18 3.44
C SER A 123 5.03 1.87 2.84
N HIS A 124 5.85 1.32 1.93
CA HIS A 124 5.58 0.05 1.25
C HIS A 124 6.88 -0.71 1.02
N GLN A 125 6.90 -2.01 1.35
CA GLN A 125 8.11 -2.84 1.22
C GLN A 125 8.18 -3.55 -0.14
N THR A 126 7.06 -4.07 -0.63
CA THR A 126 7.00 -4.87 -1.87
C THR A 126 6.32 -4.09 -3.00
N PRO A 127 6.73 -4.29 -4.26
CA PRO A 127 6.07 -3.64 -5.40
C PRO A 127 4.59 -4.00 -5.54
N LEU A 128 4.21 -5.24 -5.23
CA LEU A 128 2.81 -5.67 -5.29
C LEU A 128 1.96 -4.97 -4.22
N HIS A 129 2.46 -4.89 -2.99
CA HIS A 129 1.75 -4.18 -1.91
C HIS A 129 1.56 -2.70 -2.26
N PHE A 130 2.60 -2.05 -2.79
CA PHE A 130 2.50 -0.69 -3.31
C PHE A 130 1.49 -0.56 -4.46
N GLY A 131 1.59 -1.42 -5.47
CA GLY A 131 0.75 -1.38 -6.66
C GLY A 131 -0.74 -1.55 -6.34
N ILE A 132 -1.10 -2.51 -5.49
CA ILE A 132 -2.49 -2.73 -5.07
C ILE A 132 -3.01 -1.52 -4.28
N ASN A 133 -2.22 -0.96 -3.35
CA ASN A 133 -2.64 0.21 -2.59
C ASN A 133 -2.90 1.43 -3.49
N MET A 134 -2.00 1.73 -4.43
CA MET A 134 -2.17 2.88 -5.32
C MET A 134 -3.33 2.67 -6.28
N PHE A 135 -3.53 1.44 -6.76
CA PHE A 135 -4.70 1.09 -7.58
C PHE A 135 -6.01 1.30 -6.81
N MET A 136 -6.13 0.75 -5.61
CA MET A 136 -7.34 0.88 -4.79
C MET A 136 -7.58 2.33 -4.36
N LEU A 137 -6.52 3.05 -3.98
CA LEU A 137 -6.58 4.48 -3.65
C LEU A 137 -7.10 5.30 -4.83
N TRP A 138 -6.58 5.05 -6.04
CA TRP A 138 -7.06 5.75 -7.23
C TRP A 138 -8.51 5.38 -7.56
N HIS A 139 -8.81 4.08 -7.57
CA HIS A 139 -10.11 3.56 -8.01
C HIS A 139 -11.24 4.01 -7.09
N PHE A 140 -11.16 3.67 -5.81
CA PHE A 140 -12.20 4.04 -4.85
C PHE A 140 -12.10 5.50 -4.43
N GLY A 141 -10.89 6.08 -4.39
CA GLY A 141 -10.71 7.50 -4.09
C GLY A 141 -11.37 8.40 -5.12
N SER A 142 -11.23 8.08 -6.42
CA SER A 142 -11.92 8.84 -7.48
C SER A 142 -13.44 8.66 -7.46
N ALA A 143 -13.94 7.56 -6.91
CA ALA A 143 -15.38 7.30 -6.78
C ALA A 143 -15.99 8.12 -5.63
N VAL A 144 -15.34 8.13 -4.46
CA VAL A 144 -15.84 8.90 -3.31
C VAL A 144 -15.49 10.38 -3.37
N LEU A 145 -14.46 10.77 -4.13
CA LEU A 145 -14.00 12.15 -4.33
C LEU A 145 -13.91 12.44 -5.85
N PRO A 146 -15.05 12.62 -6.54
CA PRO A 146 -15.07 12.92 -7.97
C PRO A 146 -14.58 14.36 -8.23
N PRO A 147 -14.20 14.68 -9.48
CA PRO A 147 -13.81 16.03 -9.85
C PRO A 147 -14.88 17.10 -9.54
N THR A 148 -14.44 18.22 -8.98
CA THR A 148 -15.21 19.42 -8.65
C THR A 148 -15.77 20.10 -9.90
N ASP A 149 -15.01 20.15 -11.01
CA ASP A 149 -15.50 20.71 -12.28
C ASP A 149 -16.08 19.63 -13.20
N HIS A 150 -17.36 19.79 -13.52
CA HIS A 150 -18.10 18.94 -14.45
C HIS A 150 -17.62 19.04 -15.91
N ARG A 151 -16.80 20.04 -16.26
CA ARG A 151 -16.26 20.26 -17.61
C ARG A 151 -14.90 19.59 -17.86
N SER A 152 -14.30 18.92 -16.87
CA SER A 152 -12.97 18.31 -17.07
C SER A 152 -13.02 17.28 -18.22
N PRO A 153 -12.20 17.43 -19.28
CA PRO A 153 -12.24 16.56 -20.46
C PRO A 153 -11.89 15.10 -20.14
N PHE A 154 -11.26 14.87 -18.98
CA PHE A 154 -10.90 13.55 -18.49
C PHE A 154 -12.09 12.73 -17.95
N ARG A 155 -13.31 13.29 -17.90
CA ARG A 155 -14.55 12.51 -17.78
C ARG A 155 -14.64 11.39 -18.84
N ARG A 156 -13.90 11.50 -19.96
CA ARG A 156 -13.92 10.56 -21.08
C ARG A 156 -12.73 9.61 -21.24
N GLN A 157 -11.66 9.71 -20.44
CA GLN A 157 -10.43 8.99 -20.77
C GLN A 157 -10.04 7.98 -19.70
N SER A 158 -10.65 6.80 -19.79
CA SER A 158 -10.13 5.61 -19.14
C SER A 158 -9.20 4.87 -20.09
N ILE A 159 -8.13 4.34 -19.52
CA ILE A 159 -7.09 3.53 -20.16
C ILE A 159 -7.78 2.30 -20.78
N SER A 160 -8.13 2.39 -22.06
CA SER A 160 -8.73 1.31 -22.82
C SER A 160 -7.66 0.70 -23.71
N ASP A 161 -7.01 -0.37 -23.24
CA ASP A 161 -6.42 -1.40 -24.11
C ASP A 161 -5.97 -2.67 -23.36
N ALA A 162 -6.68 -3.03 -22.27
CA ALA A 162 -6.56 -4.35 -21.67
C ALA A 162 -7.97 -4.93 -21.44
N SER A 163 -8.23 -6.09 -22.05
CA SER A 163 -9.55 -6.75 -22.05
C SER A 163 -10.08 -7.06 -20.64
N TRP A 164 -9.20 -7.38 -19.69
CA TRP A 164 -9.58 -7.62 -18.29
C TRP A 164 -9.86 -6.33 -17.50
N PHE A 165 -9.37 -5.16 -17.96
CA PHE A 165 -9.66 -3.86 -17.36
C PHE A 165 -11.03 -3.30 -17.76
N LYS A 166 -11.64 -3.77 -18.86
CA LYS A 166 -12.95 -3.26 -19.32
C LYS A 166 -14.04 -3.36 -18.25
N SER A 167 -14.01 -4.39 -17.41
CA SER A 167 -14.99 -4.59 -16.33
C SER A 167 -14.74 -3.69 -15.11
N VAL A 168 -13.48 -3.42 -14.78
CA VAL A 168 -13.08 -2.41 -13.77
C VAL A 168 -13.37 -1.00 -14.26
N VAL A 169 -13.29 -0.79 -15.58
CA VAL A 169 -13.51 0.50 -16.22
C VAL A 169 -14.99 0.82 -16.43
N LYS A 170 -15.85 -0.19 -16.62
CA LYS A 170 -17.30 -0.04 -16.68
C LYS A 170 -17.85 0.61 -15.40
N GLN A 171 -17.21 0.37 -14.25
CA GLN A 171 -17.48 1.02 -12.97
C GLN A 171 -17.41 2.56 -13.04
N PHE A 172 -16.45 3.13 -13.78
CA PHE A 172 -16.30 4.58 -13.90
C PHE A 172 -17.45 5.25 -14.66
N HIS A 173 -18.20 4.51 -15.50
CA HIS A 173 -19.40 5.04 -16.13
C HIS A 173 -20.59 5.17 -15.16
N TYR A 174 -20.63 4.37 -14.09
CA TYR A 174 -21.70 4.43 -13.07
C TYR A 174 -21.46 5.47 -11.97
N ALA A 175 -20.20 5.89 -11.75
CA ALA A 175 -19.84 6.96 -10.81
C ALA A 175 -20.39 8.37 -11.22
N VAL A 176 -20.90 8.50 -12.44
CA VAL A 176 -21.34 9.79 -13.04
C VAL A 176 -22.71 10.27 -12.53
N HIS A 177 -23.46 9.45 -11.78
CA HIS A 177 -24.85 9.74 -11.38
C HIS A 177 -25.11 9.72 -9.87
N GLU A 178 -24.07 9.79 -9.03
CA GLU A 178 -24.24 9.51 -7.60
C GLU A 178 -24.66 10.74 -6.79
N PRO A 179 -25.68 10.62 -5.92
CA PRO A 179 -26.26 11.76 -5.19
C PRO A 179 -25.39 12.28 -4.04
N ARG A 180 -24.37 11.52 -3.62
CA ARG A 180 -23.49 11.87 -2.51
C ARG A 180 -22.03 11.53 -2.81
N SER A 181 -21.18 12.53 -2.76
CA SER A 181 -19.72 12.41 -2.79
C SER A 181 -19.12 13.22 -1.65
N LEU A 182 -17.86 12.93 -1.32
CA LEU A 182 -17.09 13.72 -0.37
C LEU A 182 -16.54 14.98 -1.04
N ASN A 183 -16.40 16.04 -0.28
CA ASN A 183 -15.50 17.14 -0.65
C ASN A 183 -14.05 16.85 -0.20
N SER A 184 -13.10 17.66 -0.69
CA SER A 184 -11.67 17.52 -0.39
C SER A 184 -11.36 17.48 1.11
N ARG A 185 -12.07 18.26 1.93
CA ARG A 185 -11.89 18.32 3.38
C ARG A 185 -12.36 17.04 4.05
N GLU A 186 -13.53 16.52 3.67
CA GLU A 186 -14.07 15.26 4.19
C GLU A 186 -13.20 14.07 3.79
N PHE A 187 -12.73 14.03 2.54
CA PHE A 187 -11.82 12.99 2.07
C PHE A 187 -10.47 13.04 2.79
N THR A 188 -9.91 14.24 2.99
CA THR A 188 -8.67 14.43 3.75
C THR A 188 -8.82 13.93 5.19
N LYS A 189 -9.93 14.30 5.84
CA LYS A 189 -10.27 13.81 7.19
C LYS A 189 -10.38 12.30 7.21
N LEU A 190 -11.10 11.71 6.25
CA LEU A 190 -11.24 10.27 6.10
C LEU A 190 -9.88 9.57 5.98
N TYR A 191 -9.06 9.99 5.01
CA TYR A 191 -7.76 9.37 4.73
C TYR A 191 -6.86 9.38 5.97
N PHE A 192 -6.68 10.55 6.59
CA PHE A 192 -5.75 10.69 7.71
C PHE A 192 -6.28 10.10 9.01
N THR A 193 -7.59 10.20 9.30
CA THR A 193 -8.16 9.53 10.47
C THR A 193 -8.10 8.01 10.34
N SER A 194 -8.42 7.45 9.17
CA SER A 194 -8.28 6.00 8.94
C SER A 194 -6.83 5.53 8.98
N ALA A 195 -5.88 6.31 8.44
CA ALA A 195 -4.44 6.01 8.54
C ALA A 195 -3.95 5.94 10.00
N ILE A 196 -4.27 6.97 10.79
CA ILE A 196 -3.83 7.06 12.19
C ILE A 196 -4.52 5.97 13.03
N ALA A 197 -5.84 5.80 12.89
CA ALA A 197 -6.58 4.78 13.62
C ALA A 197 -6.07 3.36 13.32
N SER A 198 -5.74 3.09 12.06
CA SER A 198 -5.10 1.85 11.63
C SER A 198 -3.79 1.61 12.38
N SER A 199 -2.85 2.56 12.32
CA SER A 199 -1.55 2.46 12.99
C SER A 199 -1.67 2.34 14.51
N VAL A 200 -2.59 3.09 15.13
CA VAL A 200 -2.85 3.03 16.58
C VAL A 200 -3.37 1.65 16.96
N LEU A 201 -4.38 1.14 16.27
CA LEU A 201 -4.96 -0.16 16.59
C LEU A 201 -3.94 -1.29 16.42
N SER A 202 -3.16 -1.27 15.33
CA SER A 202 -2.09 -2.25 15.11
C SER A 202 -1.02 -2.20 16.19
N ALA A 203 -0.58 -1.00 16.58
CA ALA A 203 0.42 -0.83 17.63
C ALA A 203 -0.11 -1.34 18.97
N VAL A 204 -1.30 -0.89 19.39
CA VAL A 204 -1.90 -1.30 20.68
C VAL A 204 -2.08 -2.82 20.75
N VAL A 205 -2.69 -3.43 19.73
CA VAL A 205 -2.94 -4.87 19.72
C VAL A 205 -1.62 -5.66 19.69
N SER A 206 -0.61 -5.21 18.95
CA SER A 206 0.71 -5.85 18.95
C SER A 206 1.40 -5.73 20.31
N GLY A 207 1.27 -4.58 20.98
CA GLY A 207 1.77 -4.36 22.34
C GLY A 207 1.10 -5.26 23.37
N LEU A 208 -0.23 -5.32 23.37
CA LEU A 208 -1.03 -6.17 24.28
C LEU A 208 -0.72 -7.66 24.11
N ARG A 209 -0.31 -8.07 22.90
CA ARG A 209 0.10 -9.44 22.58
C ARG A 209 1.59 -9.71 22.85
N GLY A 210 2.33 -8.77 23.46
CA GLY A 210 3.76 -8.92 23.76
C GLY A 210 4.69 -8.82 22.54
N MET A 211 4.20 -8.35 21.40
CA MET A 211 4.94 -8.24 20.14
C MET A 211 5.24 -6.78 19.80
N GLY A 212 5.70 -6.02 20.79
CA GLY A 212 5.86 -4.57 20.64
C GLY A 212 6.86 -4.11 19.57
N HIS A 213 7.72 -5.01 19.09
CA HIS A 213 8.71 -4.74 18.03
C HIS A 213 8.24 -5.11 16.62
N VAL A 214 7.02 -5.64 16.47
CA VAL A 214 6.45 -5.89 15.13
C VAL A 214 6.06 -4.55 14.51
N TYR A 215 6.53 -4.35 13.28
CA TYR A 215 6.28 -3.12 12.52
C TYR A 215 5.05 -3.26 11.63
N SER A 216 4.22 -2.22 11.65
CA SER A 216 3.13 -1.97 10.71
C SER A 216 3.54 -0.87 9.72
N ILE A 217 3.34 -1.16 8.43
CA ILE A 217 3.74 -0.35 7.29
C ILE A 217 2.70 -0.54 6.17
N GLY A 218 2.13 0.54 5.64
CA GLY A 218 1.21 0.48 4.48
C GLY A 218 0.12 1.54 4.50
N ALA A 219 -0.29 2.00 3.32
CA ALA A 219 -1.46 2.88 3.16
C ALA A 219 -2.80 2.14 3.36
N SER A 220 -2.75 0.82 3.52
CA SER A 220 -3.91 -0.05 3.40
C SER A 220 -5.00 0.26 4.43
N GLY A 221 -4.66 0.69 5.65
CA GLY A 221 -5.66 1.15 6.61
C GLY A 221 -6.52 2.31 6.10
N ALA A 222 -5.90 3.32 5.48
CA ALA A 222 -6.61 4.44 4.86
C ALA A 222 -7.39 3.99 3.62
N VAL A 223 -6.81 3.12 2.80
CA VAL A 223 -7.46 2.57 1.60
C VAL A 223 -8.69 1.73 1.96
N PHE A 224 -8.63 0.90 3.00
CA PHE A 224 -9.78 0.16 3.52
C PHE A 224 -10.83 1.11 4.12
N GLY A 225 -10.42 2.24 4.71
CA GLY A 225 -11.35 3.31 5.10
C GLY A 225 -12.10 3.94 3.92
N ILE A 226 -11.38 4.21 2.81
CA ILE A 226 -11.98 4.68 1.54
C ILE A 226 -12.93 3.63 0.97
N LEU A 227 -12.52 2.36 0.91
CA LEU A 227 -13.37 1.25 0.46
C LEU A 227 -14.64 1.15 1.31
N THR A 228 -14.51 1.20 2.63
CA THR A 228 -15.67 1.19 3.54
C THR A 228 -16.60 2.37 3.26
N THR A 229 -16.05 3.56 3.04
CA THR A 229 -16.86 4.74 2.71
C THR A 229 -17.63 4.55 1.41
N TYR A 230 -16.96 4.05 0.36
CA TYR A 230 -17.61 3.72 -0.91
C TYR A 230 -18.76 2.73 -0.73
N CYS A 231 -18.52 1.63 -0.01
CA CYS A 231 -19.53 0.60 0.24
C CYS A 231 -20.73 1.13 1.03
N LEU A 232 -20.52 2.03 1.98
CA LEU A 232 -21.60 2.65 2.77
C LEU A 232 -22.44 3.63 1.93
N MET A 233 -21.80 4.38 1.02
CA MET A 233 -22.48 5.34 0.16
C MET A 233 -23.21 4.66 -1.01
N HIS A 234 -22.75 3.49 -1.42
CA HIS A 234 -23.23 2.81 -2.64
C HIS A 234 -23.44 1.30 -2.44
N PRO A 235 -24.24 0.86 -1.45
CA PRO A 235 -24.34 -0.55 -1.04
C PRO A 235 -24.78 -1.49 -2.17
N ASP A 236 -25.68 -1.04 -3.05
CA ASP A 236 -26.24 -1.84 -4.14
C ASP A 236 -25.34 -1.91 -5.39
N ARG A 237 -24.18 -1.23 -5.38
CA ARG A 237 -23.27 -1.23 -6.54
C ARG A 237 -22.52 -2.54 -6.63
N GLU A 238 -22.55 -3.17 -7.80
CA GLU A 238 -21.72 -4.33 -8.07
C GLU A 238 -20.24 -3.94 -8.23
N LEU A 239 -19.39 -4.66 -7.53
CA LEU A 239 -17.93 -4.66 -7.58
C LEU A 239 -17.46 -6.04 -8.02
N LEU A 240 -16.51 -6.10 -8.94
CA LEU A 240 -15.93 -7.37 -9.38
C LEU A 240 -14.72 -7.72 -8.54
N LEU A 241 -14.89 -8.63 -7.59
CA LEU A 241 -13.78 -9.21 -6.83
C LEU A 241 -12.89 -10.02 -7.78
N TYR A 242 -11.60 -9.66 -7.86
CA TYR A 242 -10.61 -10.22 -8.79
C TYR A 242 -11.01 -10.18 -10.28
N GLY A 243 -11.96 -9.32 -10.67
CA GLY A 243 -12.45 -9.24 -12.03
C GLY A 243 -13.34 -10.40 -12.47
N MET A 244 -13.71 -11.31 -11.56
CA MET A 244 -14.47 -12.52 -11.88
C MET A 244 -15.76 -12.66 -11.09
N LEU A 245 -15.78 -12.27 -9.81
CA LEU A 245 -16.91 -12.48 -8.92
C LEU A 245 -17.67 -11.17 -8.69
N PRO A 246 -18.88 -11.00 -9.24
CA PRO A 246 -19.72 -9.84 -8.95
C PRO A 246 -20.24 -9.97 -7.52
N LEU A 247 -19.97 -8.95 -6.71
CA LEU A 247 -20.48 -8.79 -5.35
C LEU A 247 -21.02 -7.38 -5.23
N SER A 248 -22.16 -7.20 -4.57
CA SER A 248 -22.58 -5.86 -4.15
C SER A 248 -21.54 -5.22 -3.22
N ALA A 249 -21.53 -3.90 -3.13
CA ALA A 249 -20.57 -3.20 -2.28
C ALA A 249 -20.80 -3.51 -0.79
N ASP A 250 -22.04 -3.75 -0.39
CA ASP A 250 -22.37 -4.25 0.95
C ASP A 250 -21.77 -5.65 1.21
N GLU A 251 -21.91 -6.59 0.26
CA GLU A 251 -21.27 -7.92 0.36
C GLU A 251 -19.76 -7.81 0.39
N MET A 252 -19.15 -6.94 -0.42
CA MET A 252 -17.72 -6.66 -0.41
C MET A 252 -17.26 -6.14 0.95
N LEU A 253 -18.02 -5.22 1.56
CA LEU A 253 -17.72 -4.69 2.88
C LEU A 253 -17.78 -5.79 3.93
N LYS A 254 -18.86 -6.56 3.98
CA LYS A 254 -19.02 -7.71 4.90
C LYS A 254 -17.90 -8.72 4.75
N LEU A 255 -17.58 -9.09 3.51
CA LEU A 255 -16.50 -10.03 3.20
C LEU A 255 -15.13 -9.48 3.63
N SER A 256 -14.85 -8.21 3.36
CA SER A 256 -13.59 -7.57 3.74
C SER A 256 -13.40 -7.52 5.26
N VAL A 257 -14.45 -7.14 6.00
CA VAL A 257 -14.44 -7.13 7.48
C VAL A 257 -14.28 -8.54 8.02
N LEU A 258 -14.94 -9.54 7.43
CA LEU A 258 -14.81 -10.93 7.83
C LEU A 258 -13.39 -11.46 7.61
N ILE A 259 -12.81 -11.23 6.42
CA ILE A 259 -11.43 -11.63 6.10
C ILE A 259 -10.44 -10.94 7.03
N ASN A 260 -10.60 -9.64 7.28
CA ASN A 260 -9.74 -8.91 8.20
C ASN A 260 -9.95 -9.37 9.66
N GLY A 261 -11.17 -9.73 10.06
CA GLY A 261 -11.48 -10.32 11.36
C GLY A 261 -10.77 -11.65 11.58
N ILE A 262 -10.99 -12.61 10.67
CA ILE A 262 -10.33 -13.93 10.69
C ILE A 262 -8.81 -13.75 10.63
N GLY A 263 -8.33 -12.91 9.71
CA GLY A 263 -6.92 -12.56 9.56
C GLY A 263 -6.33 -12.00 10.84
N SER A 264 -7.02 -11.12 11.57
CA SER A 264 -6.52 -10.52 12.82
C SER A 264 -6.31 -11.54 13.95
N VAL A 265 -7.09 -12.63 13.93
CA VAL A 265 -6.95 -13.77 14.84
C VAL A 265 -5.81 -14.68 14.38
N MET A 266 -5.77 -14.99 13.08
CA MET A 266 -4.86 -15.97 12.50
C MET A 266 -3.49 -15.42 12.07
N GLN A 267 -3.27 -14.11 12.05
CA GLN A 267 -2.06 -13.51 11.47
C GLN A 267 -0.76 -13.96 12.14
N HIS A 268 -0.84 -14.53 13.35
CA HIS A 268 0.28 -15.08 14.12
C HIS A 268 0.48 -16.58 13.86
N ALA A 269 -0.53 -17.28 13.35
CA ALA A 269 -0.46 -18.68 12.97
C ALA A 269 0.11 -18.89 11.55
N LYS A 270 0.56 -17.81 10.89
CA LYS A 270 1.19 -17.90 9.55
C LYS A 270 2.45 -18.76 9.63
N HIS A 271 2.39 -19.95 9.03
CA HIS A 271 3.57 -20.78 8.82
C HIS A 271 4.62 -20.06 7.94
N ARG A 272 5.90 -20.34 8.19
CA ARG A 272 7.05 -19.78 7.44
C ARG A 272 6.92 -19.97 5.92
N ALA A 273 6.38 -21.11 5.48
CA ALA A 273 6.17 -21.41 4.06
C ALA A 273 5.14 -20.48 3.40
N LEU A 274 4.04 -20.16 4.10
CA LEU A 274 2.99 -19.27 3.58
C LEU A 274 3.45 -17.80 3.57
N SER A 275 4.30 -17.42 4.53
CA SER A 275 4.88 -16.07 4.63
C SER A 275 5.90 -15.76 3.52
N ALA A 276 6.42 -16.78 2.83
CA ALA A 276 7.32 -16.60 1.69
C ALA A 276 6.57 -16.23 0.40
N VAL A 277 5.26 -16.54 0.32
CA VAL A 277 4.44 -16.36 -0.88
C VAL A 277 3.39 -15.27 -0.72
N VAL A 278 2.86 -15.08 0.49
CA VAL A 278 1.87 -14.05 0.81
C VAL A 278 2.57 -12.93 1.59
N PRO A 279 2.59 -11.68 1.07
CA PRO A 279 3.13 -10.54 1.80
C PRO A 279 2.53 -10.45 3.22
N SER A 280 3.28 -9.90 4.17
CA SER A 280 2.70 -9.59 5.48
C SER A 280 1.55 -8.60 5.29
N VAL A 281 0.37 -8.94 5.80
CA VAL A 281 -0.85 -8.15 5.71
C VAL A 281 -1.23 -7.77 7.13
N ASP A 282 -1.45 -6.47 7.35
CA ASP A 282 -1.85 -5.95 8.66
C ASP A 282 -3.38 -5.92 8.80
N PHE A 283 -3.96 -7.08 9.10
CA PHE A 283 -5.41 -7.24 9.19
C PHE A 283 -6.02 -6.43 10.34
N VAL A 284 -5.31 -6.33 11.47
CA VAL A 284 -5.73 -5.48 12.60
C VAL A 284 -5.78 -4.02 12.16
N GLY A 285 -4.74 -3.57 11.46
CA GLY A 285 -4.68 -2.20 10.94
C GLY A 285 -5.82 -1.91 9.98
N HIS A 286 -6.17 -2.86 9.10
CA HIS A 286 -7.31 -2.70 8.21
C HIS A 286 -8.61 -2.47 8.99
N LEU A 287 -8.90 -3.30 10.00
CA LEU A 287 -10.09 -3.13 10.85
C LEU A 287 -10.12 -1.76 11.52
N GLY A 288 -8.97 -1.24 11.97
CA GLY A 288 -8.87 0.10 12.57
C GLY A 288 -9.24 1.21 11.59
N GLY A 289 -8.76 1.12 10.35
CA GLY A 289 -9.11 2.05 9.28
C GLY A 289 -10.59 2.00 8.87
N GLN A 290 -11.15 0.79 8.79
CA GLN A 290 -12.58 0.56 8.48
C GLN A 290 -13.49 1.08 9.59
N ALA A 291 -13.16 0.81 10.87
CA ALA A 291 -13.92 1.29 12.02
C ALA A 291 -13.92 2.81 12.10
N ALA A 292 -12.76 3.45 11.86
CA ALA A 292 -12.65 4.90 11.80
C ALA A 292 -13.53 5.50 10.69
N ALA A 293 -13.50 4.93 9.49
CA ALA A 293 -14.34 5.36 8.38
C ALA A 293 -15.83 5.24 8.74
N TYR A 294 -16.27 4.08 9.23
CA TYR A 294 -17.66 3.86 9.65
C TYR A 294 -18.13 4.89 10.69
N ALA A 295 -17.24 5.35 11.58
CA ALA A 295 -17.57 6.33 12.61
C ALA A 295 -17.67 7.77 12.09
N ILE A 296 -16.92 8.15 11.05
CA ILE A 296 -16.82 9.54 10.57
C ILE A 296 -17.57 9.79 9.26
N VAL A 297 -17.90 8.74 8.51
CA VAL A 297 -18.67 8.85 7.28
C VAL A 297 -20.08 9.33 7.62
N PRO A 298 -20.55 10.41 6.99
CA PRO A 298 -21.91 10.88 7.22
C PRO A 298 -22.90 9.86 6.66
N LYS A 299 -23.91 9.53 7.46
CA LYS A 299 -24.97 8.57 7.12
C LYS A 299 -26.10 9.24 6.35
#